data_AF-A0AA95MA70-F1
#
_entry.id   AF-A0AA95MA70-F1
#
_cell.length_a   1.000
_cell.length_b   1.000
_cell.length_c   1.000
_cell.angle_alpha   90.00
_cell.angle_beta   90.00
_cell.angle_gamma   90.00
#
_symmetry.space_group_name_H-M   'P 1'
#
loop_
_entity.id
_entity.type
_entity.pdbx_description
1 polymer ?
#
loop_
_entity_poly.entity_id
_entity_poly.type
_entity_poly.pdbx_seq_one_letter_code
_entity_poly.pdbx_strand_id
1 'polypeptide(L)'
;MSKVDRRIAKSQVAIKNAVIELMSEKSFDDITIQDIADRADVNRGTIYLHYTDKYDLLDKMIEEHMDNLRELCQSASEMTFQEGNYVWYEYFERNYLFFSTMLASKGAPYFRSRFLELVIEEFKVEVETTEGTNQGLSEDVILQFFGSAVVGAVEWWFKNGMPLPARVMAEQTGALLDRNLE
;
A
#
# COMPACT_ATOMS: atom_id res chain seq x y z
N MET A 1 -16.35 -10.72 21.51
CA MET A 1 -16.87 -9.52 20.84
C MET A 1 -18.24 -9.17 21.35
N SER A 2 -18.40 -7.96 21.89
CA SER A 2 -19.66 -7.41 22.40
C SER A 2 -20.58 -6.94 21.26
N LYS A 3 -21.87 -6.71 21.56
CA LYS A 3 -22.84 -6.14 20.59
C LYS A 3 -22.42 -4.73 20.14
N VAL A 4 -21.74 -3.98 21.01
CA VAL A 4 -21.22 -2.64 20.72
C VAL A 4 -20.05 -2.73 19.74
N ASP A 5 -19.12 -3.66 19.95
CA ASP A 5 -17.96 -3.87 19.07
C ASP A 5 -18.41 -4.23 17.64
N ARG A 6 -19.44 -5.08 17.52
CA ARG A 6 -20.02 -5.43 16.21
C ARG A 6 -20.63 -4.23 15.50
N ARG A 7 -21.25 -3.29 16.24
CA ARG A 7 -21.84 -2.08 15.65
C ARG A 7 -20.75 -1.12 15.17
N ILE A 8 -19.68 -0.96 15.96
CA ILE A 8 -18.51 -0.15 15.61
C ILE A 8 -17.82 -0.68 14.35
N ALA A 9 -17.55 -1.98 14.30
CA ALA A 9 -16.93 -2.61 13.13
C ALA A 9 -17.77 -2.42 11.86
N LYS A 10 -19.10 -2.58 11.97
CA LYS A 10 -20.01 -2.34 10.84
C LYS A 10 -19.98 -0.90 10.34
N SER A 11 -19.97 0.09 11.24
CA SER A 11 -19.88 1.50 10.82
C SER A 11 -18.54 1.82 10.17
N GLN A 12 -17.43 1.29 10.69
CA GLN A 12 -16.11 1.51 10.08
C GLN A 12 -16.03 0.90 8.67
N VAL A 13 -16.58 -0.30 8.46
CA VAL A 13 -16.65 -0.90 7.11
C VAL A 13 -17.50 -0.05 6.17
N ALA A 14 -18.68 0.41 6.61
CA ALA A 14 -19.54 1.27 5.79
C ALA A 14 -18.84 2.59 5.40
N ILE A 15 -18.13 3.21 6.36
CA ILE A 15 -17.37 4.45 6.13
C ILE A 15 -16.25 4.24 5.10
N LYS A 16 -15.48 3.16 5.21
CA LYS A 16 -14.40 2.86 4.25
C LYS A 16 -14.95 2.58 2.85
N ASN A 17 -16.01 1.78 2.75
CA ASN A 17 -16.66 1.50 1.47
C ASN A 17 -17.16 2.80 0.81
N ALA A 18 -17.78 3.69 1.60
CA ALA A 18 -18.20 4.99 1.12
C ALA A 18 -17.03 5.83 0.56
N VAL A 19 -15.87 5.82 1.23
CA VAL A 19 -14.66 6.50 0.70
C VAL A 19 -14.25 5.91 -0.64
N ILE A 20 -14.17 4.58 -0.76
CA ILE A 20 -13.78 3.91 -2.02
C ILE A 20 -14.76 4.24 -3.15
N GLU A 21 -16.06 4.20 -2.88
CA GLU A 21 -17.07 4.56 -3.87
C GLU A 21 -16.94 6.02 -4.30
N LEU A 22 -16.74 6.94 -3.36
CA LEU A 22 -16.53 8.37 -3.66
C LEU A 22 -15.23 8.62 -4.44
N MET A 23 -14.18 7.84 -4.20
CA MET A 23 -12.92 7.89 -4.96
C MET A 23 -13.12 7.52 -6.44
N SER A 24 -14.17 6.76 -6.78
CA SER A 24 -14.52 6.50 -8.19
C SER A 24 -15.16 7.69 -8.90
N GLU A 25 -15.62 8.69 -8.14
CA GLU A 25 -16.39 9.84 -8.65
C GLU A 25 -15.55 11.12 -8.68
N LYS A 26 -14.60 11.29 -7.75
CA LYS A 26 -13.80 12.51 -7.61
C LYS A 26 -12.49 12.27 -6.86
N SER A 27 -11.61 13.27 -6.90
CA SER A 27 -10.35 13.23 -6.14
C SER A 27 -10.61 13.12 -4.64
N PHE A 28 -9.74 12.42 -3.92
CA PHE A 28 -9.86 12.32 -2.46
C PHE A 28 -9.81 13.68 -1.76
N ASP A 29 -9.03 14.62 -2.30
CA ASP A 29 -8.89 15.97 -1.76
C ASP A 29 -10.21 16.77 -1.83
N ASP A 30 -11.12 16.42 -2.74
CA ASP A 30 -12.46 17.02 -2.90
C ASP A 30 -13.59 16.27 -2.16
N ILE A 31 -13.29 15.12 -1.55
CA ILE A 31 -14.25 14.41 -0.69
C ILE A 31 -14.37 15.13 0.64
N THR A 32 -15.60 15.38 1.10
CA THR A 32 -15.87 15.96 2.42
C THR A 32 -16.33 14.89 3.41
N ILE A 33 -16.21 15.18 4.71
CA ILE A 33 -16.81 14.31 5.76
C ILE A 33 -18.32 14.19 5.58
N GLN A 34 -18.98 15.21 5.03
CA GLN A 34 -20.42 15.16 4.74
C GLN A 34 -20.71 14.16 3.63
N ASP A 35 -19.95 14.16 2.53
CA ASP A 35 -20.13 13.18 1.44
C ASP A 35 -19.97 11.75 1.95
N ILE A 36 -18.97 11.50 2.80
CA ILE A 36 -18.71 10.18 3.40
C ILE A 36 -19.87 9.78 4.31
N ALA A 37 -20.37 10.70 5.14
CA ALA A 37 -21.49 10.46 6.03
C ALA A 37 -22.76 10.08 5.27
N ASP A 38 -23.08 10.85 4.22
CA ASP A 38 -24.25 10.63 3.39
C ASP A 38 -24.16 9.30 2.63
N ARG A 39 -22.98 8.98 2.07
CA ARG A 39 -22.78 7.73 1.32
C ARG A 39 -22.80 6.50 2.23
N ALA A 40 -22.23 6.59 3.42
CA ALA A 40 -22.19 5.49 4.38
C ALA A 40 -23.49 5.29 5.18
N ASP A 41 -24.48 6.17 5.00
CA ASP A 41 -25.72 6.23 5.80
C ASP A 41 -25.43 6.31 7.31
N VAL A 42 -24.53 7.23 7.70
CA VAL A 42 -24.17 7.48 9.10
C VAL A 42 -24.16 8.97 9.41
N ASN A 43 -24.30 9.33 10.68
CA ASN A 43 -24.10 10.70 11.11
C ASN A 43 -22.61 11.06 11.09
N ARG A 44 -22.28 12.32 10.77
CA ARG A 44 -20.90 12.85 10.87
C ARG A 44 -20.27 12.57 12.23
N GLY A 45 -21.04 12.70 13.31
CA GLY A 45 -20.59 12.37 14.67
C GLY A 45 -20.07 10.94 14.80
N THR A 46 -20.65 9.98 14.08
CA THR A 46 -20.18 8.58 14.06
C THR A 46 -18.81 8.44 13.38
N ILE A 47 -18.53 9.22 12.34
CA ILE A 47 -17.20 9.25 11.71
C ILE A 47 -16.18 9.81 12.70
N TYR A 48 -16.52 10.93 13.36
CA TYR A 48 -15.63 11.57 14.33
C TYR A 48 -15.38 10.75 15.61
N LEU A 49 -16.14 9.69 15.88
CA LEU A 49 -15.82 8.73 16.94
C LEU A 49 -14.59 7.87 16.63
N HIS A 50 -14.21 7.76 15.35
CA HIS A 50 -13.16 6.87 14.88
C HIS A 50 -12.02 7.60 14.17
N TYR A 51 -12.32 8.77 13.59
CA TYR A 51 -11.40 9.50 12.73
C TYR A 51 -11.39 10.99 13.07
N THR A 52 -10.21 11.58 13.22
CA THR A 52 -10.08 13.01 13.56
C THR A 52 -10.54 13.88 12.39
N ASP A 53 -10.15 13.50 11.18
CA ASP A 53 -10.57 14.08 9.93
C ASP A 53 -10.52 13.02 8.81
N LYS A 54 -10.68 13.45 7.56
CA LYS A 54 -10.64 12.52 6.42
C LYS A 54 -9.24 11.98 6.15
N TYR A 55 -8.18 12.73 6.45
CA TYR A 55 -6.81 12.28 6.22
C TYR A 55 -6.41 11.24 7.27
N ASP A 56 -6.82 11.37 8.53
CA ASP A 56 -6.67 10.29 9.52
C ASP A 56 -7.43 9.01 9.12
N LEU A 57 -8.59 9.15 8.47
CA LEU A 57 -9.28 8.01 7.86
C LEU A 57 -8.47 7.39 6.71
N LEU A 58 -7.92 8.21 5.82
CA LEU A 58 -7.07 7.73 4.72
C LEU A 58 -5.82 7.03 5.24
N ASP A 59 -5.13 7.61 6.23
CA ASP A 59 -3.92 7.06 6.82
C ASP A 59 -4.20 5.69 7.46
N LYS A 60 -5.31 5.53 8.18
CA LYS A 60 -5.73 4.22 8.71
C LYS A 60 -6.07 3.20 7.63
N MET A 61 -6.67 3.64 6.51
CA MET A 61 -6.88 2.76 5.35
C MET A 61 -5.55 2.35 4.71
N ILE A 62 -4.58 3.27 4.62
CA ILE A 62 -3.22 2.98 4.15
C ILE A 62 -2.55 1.94 5.05
N GLU A 63 -2.59 2.12 6.38
CA GLU A 63 -2.02 1.14 7.33
C GLU A 63 -2.66 -0.24 7.16
N GLU A 64 -3.98 -0.33 7.00
CA GLU A 64 -4.65 -1.60 6.73
C GLU A 64 -4.17 -2.26 5.43
N HIS A 65 -3.92 -1.47 4.39
CA HIS A 65 -3.32 -1.98 3.15
C HIS A 65 -1.86 -2.43 3.36
N MET A 66 -1.07 -1.73 4.18
CA MET A 66 0.30 -2.13 4.52
C MET A 66 0.31 -3.45 5.30
N ASP A 67 -0.60 -3.60 6.27
CA ASP A 67 -0.74 -4.83 7.04
C ASP A 67 -1.13 -6.02 6.15
N ASN A 68 -2.07 -5.82 5.22
CA ASN A 68 -2.42 -6.86 4.23
C ASN A 68 -1.22 -7.24 3.33
N LEU A 69 -0.43 -6.26 2.86
CA LEU A 69 0.77 -6.53 2.07
C LEU A 69 1.82 -7.31 2.86
N ARG A 70 1.99 -7.01 4.16
CA ARG A 70 2.89 -7.74 5.06
C ARG A 70 2.42 -9.17 5.29
N GLU A 71 1.12 -9.39 5.51
CA GLU A 71 0.55 -10.74 5.64
C GLU A 71 0.76 -11.58 4.38
N LEU A 72 0.63 -10.95 3.20
CA LEU A 72 0.90 -11.60 1.92
C LEU A 72 2.37 -12.03 1.80
N CYS A 73 3.33 -11.21 2.22
CA CYS A 73 4.75 -11.60 2.29
C CYS A 73 4.97 -12.82 3.18
N GLN A 74 4.41 -12.81 4.39
CA GLN A 74 4.58 -13.91 5.34
C GLN A 74 4.03 -15.22 4.78
N SER A 75 2.90 -15.16 4.07
CA SER A 75 2.30 -16.32 3.40
C SER A 75 3.10 -16.82 2.21
N ALA A 76 3.95 -15.95 1.63
CA ALA A 76 4.81 -16.22 0.49
C ALA A 76 6.27 -16.52 0.89
N SER A 77 6.54 -16.78 2.18
CA SER A 77 7.91 -16.95 2.69
C SER A 77 8.68 -18.16 2.13
N GLU A 78 7.98 -19.12 1.52
CA GLU A 78 8.60 -20.24 0.78
C GLU A 78 8.65 -20.03 -0.74
N MET A 79 8.18 -18.88 -1.23
CA MET A 79 8.13 -18.55 -2.65
C MET A 79 9.45 -17.88 -3.09
N THR A 80 9.75 -17.95 -4.38
CA THR A 80 10.87 -17.18 -4.95
C THR A 80 10.59 -15.68 -4.85
N PHE A 81 11.65 -14.87 -4.90
CA PHE A 81 11.51 -13.41 -4.88
C PHE A 81 10.57 -12.88 -5.97
N GLN A 82 10.68 -13.44 -7.19
CA GLN A 82 9.78 -13.13 -8.31
C GLN A 82 8.31 -13.45 -8.00
N GLU A 83 8.04 -14.60 -7.39
CA GLU A 83 6.70 -15.04 -7.02
C GLU A 83 6.11 -14.17 -5.90
N GLY A 84 6.91 -13.83 -4.88
CA GLY A 84 6.50 -12.91 -3.81
C GLY A 84 6.18 -11.52 -4.35
N ASN A 85 7.02 -11.00 -5.26
CA ASN A 85 6.78 -9.72 -5.91
C ASN A 85 5.48 -9.72 -6.74
N TYR A 86 5.13 -10.85 -7.39
CA TYR A 86 3.85 -10.97 -8.11
C TYR A 86 2.63 -10.83 -7.19
N VAL A 87 2.69 -11.38 -5.98
CA VAL A 87 1.59 -11.28 -5.00
C VAL A 87 1.29 -9.82 -4.65
N TRP A 88 2.32 -8.98 -4.51
CA TRP A 88 2.14 -7.53 -4.30
C TRP A 88 1.49 -6.85 -5.50
N TYR A 89 1.98 -7.07 -6.71
CA TYR A 89 1.40 -6.45 -7.91
C TYR A 89 -0.04 -6.91 -8.17
N GLU A 90 -0.37 -8.18 -7.91
CA GLU A 90 -1.76 -8.65 -7.97
C GLU A 90 -2.65 -7.94 -6.95
N TYR A 91 -2.17 -7.76 -5.71
CA TYR A 91 -2.90 -7.02 -4.68
C TYR A 91 -3.13 -5.56 -5.08
N PHE A 92 -2.09 -4.91 -5.61
CA PHE A 92 -2.16 -3.53 -6.11
C PHE A 92 -3.16 -3.39 -7.27
N GLU A 93 -3.17 -4.33 -8.22
CA GLU A 93 -4.13 -4.36 -9.34
C GLU A 93 -5.57 -4.49 -8.83
N ARG A 94 -5.82 -5.43 -7.90
CA ARG A 94 -7.15 -5.66 -7.32
C ARG A 94 -7.69 -4.46 -6.55
N ASN A 95 -6.80 -3.65 -5.97
CA ASN A 95 -7.14 -2.45 -5.19
C ASN A 95 -6.81 -1.16 -5.95
N TYR A 96 -6.73 -1.21 -7.29
CA TYR A 96 -6.26 -0.10 -8.12
C TYR A 96 -6.95 1.24 -7.83
N LEU A 97 -8.28 1.22 -7.65
CA LEU A 97 -9.05 2.44 -7.41
C LEU A 97 -8.57 3.20 -6.17
N PHE A 98 -8.32 2.49 -5.07
CA PHE A 98 -7.82 3.10 -3.85
C PHE A 98 -6.43 3.71 -4.08
N PHE A 99 -5.48 2.89 -4.55
CA PHE A 99 -4.09 3.31 -4.68
C PHE A 99 -3.92 4.43 -5.70
N SER A 100 -4.55 4.33 -6.89
CA SER A 100 -4.46 5.37 -7.92
C SER A 100 -5.03 6.70 -7.44
N THR A 101 -6.18 6.69 -6.74
CA THR A 101 -6.80 7.91 -6.22
C THR A 101 -6.02 8.50 -5.04
N MET A 102 -5.52 7.65 -4.14
CA MET A 102 -4.68 8.05 -3.01
C MET A 102 -3.35 8.66 -3.49
N LEU A 103 -2.70 8.06 -4.50
CA LEU A 103 -1.44 8.56 -5.08
C LEU A 103 -1.60 9.90 -5.81
N ALA A 104 -2.82 10.22 -6.26
CA ALA A 104 -3.17 11.52 -6.84
C ALA A 104 -3.58 12.57 -5.79
N SER A 105 -3.58 12.22 -4.50
CA SER A 105 -4.01 13.06 -3.39
C SER A 105 -2.86 13.50 -2.48
N LYS A 106 -3.17 14.32 -1.46
CA LYS A 106 -2.20 14.67 -0.40
C LYS A 106 -1.80 13.50 0.49
N GLY A 107 -2.43 12.32 0.38
CA GLY A 107 -2.03 11.11 1.11
C GLY A 107 -0.80 10.41 0.54
N ALA A 108 -0.38 10.74 -0.69
CA ALA A 108 0.74 10.06 -1.35
C ALA A 108 2.06 10.04 -0.53
N PRO A 109 2.49 11.12 0.15
CA PRO A 109 3.70 11.11 0.97
C PRO A 109 3.64 10.12 2.14
N TYR A 110 2.47 9.98 2.78
CA TYR A 110 2.30 9.03 3.88
C TYR A 110 2.44 7.60 3.36
N PHE A 111 1.69 7.24 2.32
CA PHE A 111 1.83 5.94 1.66
C PHE A 111 3.28 5.62 1.26
N ARG A 112 3.99 6.57 0.63
CA ARG A 112 5.40 6.38 0.25
C ARG A 112 6.28 6.00 1.43
N SER A 113 6.14 6.72 2.56
CA SER A 113 6.93 6.43 3.77
C SER A 113 6.63 5.03 4.28
N ARG A 114 5.35 4.70 4.43
CA ARG A 114 4.91 3.42 5.01
C ARG A 114 5.26 2.24 4.12
N PHE A 115 5.13 2.40 2.80
CA PHE A 115 5.49 1.36 1.85
C PHE A 115 7.01 1.18 1.75
N LEU A 116 7.80 2.26 1.80
CA LEU A 116 9.26 2.17 1.86
C LEU A 116 9.73 1.44 3.12
N GLU A 117 9.14 1.76 4.28
CA GLU A 117 9.43 1.08 5.55
C GLU A 117 9.14 -0.42 5.45
N LEU A 118 7.98 -0.79 4.90
CA LEU A 118 7.62 -2.20 4.66
C LEU A 118 8.63 -2.89 3.74
N VAL A 119 8.97 -2.31 2.59
CA VAL A 119 9.93 -2.93 1.65
C VAL A 119 11.31 -3.10 2.28
N ILE A 120 11.77 -2.11 3.04
CA ILE A 120 13.05 -2.20 3.76
C ILE A 120 13.02 -3.30 4.82
N GLU A 121 11.92 -3.43 5.58
CA GLU A 121 11.76 -4.50 6.57
C GLU A 121 11.84 -5.89 5.93
N GLU A 122 11.20 -6.07 4.77
CA GLU A 122 11.22 -7.35 4.05
C GLU A 122 12.60 -7.67 3.46
N PHE A 123 13.31 -6.68 2.91
CA PHE A 123 14.62 -6.93 2.27
C PHE A 123 15.78 -7.09 3.26
N LYS A 124 15.64 -6.65 4.51
CA LYS A 124 16.69 -6.80 5.53
C LYS A 124 17.21 -8.22 5.70
N VAL A 125 16.36 -9.22 5.47
CA VAL A 125 16.73 -10.64 5.64
C VAL A 125 17.58 -11.15 4.47
N GLU A 126 17.47 -10.52 3.30
CA GLU A 126 18.07 -10.98 2.03
C GLU A 126 19.35 -10.22 1.66
N VAL A 127 19.69 -9.11 2.34
CA VAL A 127 20.86 -8.31 2.00
C VAL A 127 22.15 -8.97 2.48
N GLU A 128 22.97 -9.42 1.53
CA GLU A 128 24.35 -9.86 1.75
C GLU A 128 25.34 -8.76 1.36
N THR A 129 26.32 -8.48 2.23
CA THR A 129 27.31 -7.40 2.04
C THR A 129 28.76 -7.87 2.24
N THR A 130 28.96 -9.12 2.65
CA THR A 130 30.28 -9.68 2.95
C THR A 130 30.92 -10.31 1.72
N GLU A 131 30.11 -10.80 0.79
CA GLU A 131 30.51 -11.44 -0.48
C GLU A 131 29.58 -10.97 -1.62
N GLY A 132 29.78 -11.48 -2.85
CA GLY A 132 28.90 -11.17 -3.98
C GLY A 132 29.07 -9.77 -4.59
N THR A 133 28.06 -9.32 -5.33
CA THR A 133 28.11 -8.05 -6.08
C THR A 133 28.06 -6.80 -5.18
N ASN A 134 27.57 -6.96 -3.95
CA ASN A 134 27.38 -5.89 -2.97
C ASN A 134 28.49 -5.82 -1.90
N GLN A 135 29.58 -6.56 -2.09
CA GLN A 135 30.68 -6.62 -1.13
C GLN A 135 31.22 -5.23 -0.75
N GLY A 136 31.24 -4.93 0.55
CA GLY A 136 31.82 -3.70 1.10
C GLY A 136 30.93 -2.46 0.97
N LEU A 137 29.71 -2.59 0.44
CA LEU A 137 28.71 -1.54 0.48
C LEU A 137 28.00 -1.51 1.84
N SER A 138 27.40 -0.36 2.16
CA SER A 138 26.59 -0.20 3.37
C SER A 138 25.22 -0.84 3.18
N GLU A 139 24.82 -1.70 4.12
CA GLU A 139 23.50 -2.32 4.18
C GLU A 139 22.37 -1.27 4.10
N ASP A 140 22.47 -0.19 4.88
CA ASP A 140 21.49 0.90 4.86
C ASP A 140 21.36 1.54 3.46
N VAL A 141 22.48 1.72 2.75
CA VAL A 141 22.48 2.30 1.40
C VAL A 141 21.82 1.35 0.41
N ILE A 142 22.09 0.05 0.50
CA ILE A 142 21.47 -1.00 -0.33
C ILE A 142 19.96 -0.99 -0.12
N LEU A 143 19.51 -1.09 1.15
CA LEU A 143 18.10 -1.13 1.51
C LEU A 143 17.36 0.13 1.03
N GLN A 144 17.96 1.32 1.23
CA GLN A 144 17.37 2.56 0.75
C GLN A 144 17.30 2.64 -0.77
N PHE A 145 18.34 2.17 -1.49
CA PHE A 145 18.36 2.17 -2.95
C PHE A 145 17.29 1.25 -3.53
N PHE A 146 17.27 -0.02 -3.12
CA PHE A 146 16.31 -1.00 -3.64
C PHE A 146 14.89 -0.73 -3.17
N GLY A 147 14.70 -0.36 -1.90
CA GLY A 147 13.39 0.04 -1.38
C GLY A 147 12.81 1.22 -2.16
N SER A 148 13.61 2.24 -2.42
CA SER A 148 13.18 3.40 -3.22
C SER A 148 12.88 3.02 -4.67
N ALA A 149 13.64 2.08 -5.26
CA ALA A 149 13.40 1.59 -6.62
C ALA A 149 12.05 0.85 -6.74
N VAL A 150 11.72 -0.02 -5.77
CA VAL A 150 10.43 -0.71 -5.71
C VAL A 150 9.27 0.27 -5.58
N VAL A 151 9.35 1.18 -4.60
CA VAL A 151 8.32 2.20 -4.37
C VAL A 151 8.13 3.04 -5.64
N GLY A 152 9.23 3.53 -6.23
CA GLY A 152 9.20 4.33 -7.45
C GLY A 152 8.59 3.59 -8.64
N ALA A 153 8.87 2.29 -8.80
CA ALA A 153 8.32 1.47 -9.86
C ALA A 153 6.79 1.31 -9.72
N VAL A 154 6.29 1.00 -8.52
CA VAL A 154 4.86 0.88 -8.23
C VAL A 154 4.15 2.23 -8.46
N GLU A 155 4.73 3.32 -7.99
CA GLU A 155 4.17 4.65 -8.22
C GLU A 155 4.10 5.03 -9.69
N TRP A 156 5.17 4.78 -10.44
CA TRP A 156 5.18 5.01 -11.88
C TRP A 156 4.10 4.18 -12.58
N TRP A 157 3.96 2.92 -12.19
CA TRP A 157 2.97 2.02 -12.76
C TRP A 157 1.54 2.56 -12.57
N PHE A 158 1.17 2.98 -11.36
CA PHE A 158 -0.14 3.59 -11.09
C PHE A 158 -0.35 4.92 -11.80
N LYS A 159 0.62 5.85 -11.73
CA LYS A 159 0.49 7.19 -12.33
C LYS A 159 0.34 7.17 -13.85
N ASN A 160 0.76 6.08 -14.50
CA ASN A 160 0.63 5.88 -15.94
C ASN A 160 -0.51 4.93 -16.32
N GLY A 161 -1.43 4.64 -15.39
CA GLY A 161 -2.62 3.83 -15.66
C GLY A 161 -2.34 2.34 -15.85
N MET A 162 -1.38 1.80 -15.11
CA MET A 162 -0.92 0.41 -15.20
C MET A 162 -0.55 0.01 -16.63
N PRO A 163 0.50 0.63 -17.24
CA PRO A 163 0.84 0.43 -18.64
C PRO A 163 1.27 -1.00 -19.00
N LEU A 164 1.56 -1.82 -17.99
CA LEU A 164 1.90 -3.24 -18.10
C LEU A 164 0.96 -4.06 -17.21
N PRO A 165 0.60 -5.31 -17.57
CA PRO A 165 -0.10 -6.20 -16.64
C PRO A 165 0.69 -6.42 -15.35
N ALA A 166 0.00 -6.59 -14.21
CA ALA A 166 0.62 -6.82 -12.91
C ALA A 166 1.72 -7.89 -12.93
N ARG A 167 1.44 -9.02 -13.60
CA ARG A 167 2.39 -10.10 -13.80
C ARG A 167 3.68 -9.68 -14.49
N VAL A 168 3.57 -8.92 -15.58
CA VAL A 168 4.75 -8.48 -16.35
C VAL A 168 5.57 -7.47 -15.53
N MET A 169 4.91 -6.59 -14.80
CA MET A 169 5.58 -5.63 -13.93
C MET A 169 6.33 -6.32 -12.79
N ALA A 170 5.73 -7.34 -12.18
CA ALA A 170 6.36 -8.17 -11.17
C ALA A 170 7.57 -8.94 -11.70
N GLU A 171 7.43 -9.58 -12.87
CA GLU A 171 8.53 -10.31 -13.52
C GLU A 171 9.72 -9.39 -13.83
N GLN A 172 9.46 -8.20 -14.37
CA GLN A 172 10.52 -7.24 -14.73
C GLN A 172 11.20 -6.63 -13.49
N THR A 173 10.43 -6.25 -12.48
CA THR A 173 11.01 -5.68 -11.26
C THR A 173 11.73 -6.73 -10.42
N GLY A 174 11.21 -7.97 -10.37
CA GLY A 174 11.88 -9.11 -9.75
C GLY A 174 13.24 -9.39 -10.40
N ALA A 175 13.29 -9.50 -11.73
CA ALA A 175 14.54 -9.73 -12.46
C ALA A 175 15.58 -8.61 -12.25
N LEU A 176 15.14 -7.37 -12.05
CA LEU A 176 16.03 -6.26 -11.72
C LEU A 176 16.56 -6.37 -10.28
N LEU A 177 15.76 -6.87 -9.35
CA LEU A 177 16.14 -7.04 -7.96
C LEU A 177 17.11 -8.22 -7.81
N ASP A 178 16.76 -9.39 -8.35
CA ASP A 178 17.61 -10.60 -8.33
C ASP A 178 19.01 -10.33 -8.89
N ARG A 179 19.09 -9.61 -10.02
CA ARG A 179 20.38 -9.27 -10.65
C ARG A 179 21.32 -8.46 -9.77
N ASN A 180 20.81 -7.69 -8.81
CA ASN A 180 21.60 -6.73 -8.04
C ASN A 180 21.58 -6.99 -6.52
N LEU A 181 20.80 -7.95 -6.03
CA LEU A 181 20.79 -8.36 -4.62
C LEU A 181 21.64 -9.62 -4.36
N GLU A 182 21.90 -10.44 -5.38
CA GLU A 182 22.81 -11.61 -5.32
C GLU A 182 24.30 -11.26 -5.58
#